data_AF-A0A2R4FS36-F1
#
_entry.id   AF-A0A2R4FS36-F1
#
_cell.length_a   1.000
_cell.length_b   1.000
_cell.length_c   1.000
_cell.angle_alpha   90.00
_cell.angle_beta   90.00
_cell.angle_gamma   90.00
#
_symmetry.space_group_name_H-M   'P 1'
#
loop_
_entity.id
_entity.type
_entity.pdbx_description
1 polymer ?
#
loop_
_entity_poly.entity_id
_entity_poly.type
_entity_poly.pdbx_seq_one_letter_code
_entity_poly.pdbx_strand_id
1 'polypeptide(L)'
;MIGPQERWYRHMRRLAQRRYPTGRHLPAYSYSCQTCRDPWPCAPARLALLIGFRGDRVGLMMYLAVHLTRALRAMPDTHPALIAGQILYWVPRRRQ
;
A
#
# COMPACT_ATOMS: atom_id res chain seq x y z
N MET A 1 -15.25 6.77 -22.27
CA MET A 1 -15.62 7.30 -20.93
C MET A 1 -14.86 6.52 -19.86
N ILE A 2 -14.11 7.20 -19.00
CA ILE A 2 -13.39 6.55 -17.90
C ILE A 2 -14.37 6.32 -16.74
N GLY A 3 -14.63 5.07 -16.41
CA GLY A 3 -15.60 4.69 -15.37
C GLY A 3 -15.27 5.27 -13.97
N PRO A 4 -16.25 5.36 -13.06
CA PRO A 4 -16.08 5.89 -11.71
C PRO A 4 -14.92 5.23 -10.94
N GLN A 5 -14.72 3.92 -11.12
CA GLN A 5 -13.65 3.15 -10.48
C GLN A 5 -12.25 3.56 -10.96
N GLU A 6 -12.07 3.81 -12.25
CA GLU A 6 -10.77 4.20 -12.83
C GLU A 6 -10.36 5.61 -12.35
N ARG A 7 -11.32 6.53 -12.16
CA ARG A 7 -11.06 7.84 -11.53
C ARG A 7 -10.61 7.69 -10.08
N TRP A 8 -11.27 6.81 -9.34
CA TRP A 8 -10.93 6.48 -7.96
C TRP A 8 -9.53 5.83 -7.86
N TYR A 9 -9.20 4.87 -8.73
CA TYR A 9 -7.86 4.27 -8.79
C TYR A 9 -6.76 5.29 -9.06
N ARG A 10 -6.98 6.21 -10.02
CA ARG A 10 -6.02 7.28 -10.31
C ARG A 10 -5.86 8.24 -9.14
N HIS A 11 -6.96 8.60 -8.47
CA HIS A 11 -6.93 9.45 -7.28
C HIS A 11 -6.11 8.79 -6.16
N MET A 12 -6.39 7.52 -5.84
CA MET A 12 -5.65 6.77 -4.81
C MET A 12 -4.18 6.61 -5.13
N ARG A 13 -3.84 6.34 -6.39
CA ARG A 13 -2.45 6.22 -6.83
C ARG A 13 -1.67 7.51 -6.61
N ARG A 14 -2.31 8.68 -6.77
CA ARG A 14 -1.69 9.98 -6.44
C ARG A 14 -1.47 10.15 -4.94
N LEU A 15 -2.46 9.81 -4.11
CA LEU A 15 -2.34 9.89 -2.65
C LEU A 15 -1.21 9.00 -2.13
N ALA A 16 -1.12 7.77 -2.63
CA ALA A 16 -0.09 6.80 -2.27
C ALA A 16 1.33 7.17 -2.77
N GLN A 17 1.44 8.07 -3.74
CA GLN A 17 2.71 8.52 -4.31
C GLN A 17 3.24 9.83 -3.71
N ARG A 18 2.62 10.33 -2.62
CA ARG A 18 3.15 11.49 -1.89
C ARG A 18 4.59 11.20 -1.44
N ARG A 19 5.47 12.17 -1.69
CA ARG A 19 6.91 12.04 -1.38
C ARG A 19 7.12 11.96 0.14
N TYR A 20 7.92 10.99 0.54
CA TYR A 20 8.69 11.02 1.78
C TYR A 20 10.07 11.63 1.46
N PRO A 21 10.80 12.27 2.40
CA PRO A 21 12.08 12.96 2.12
C PRO A 21 13.11 12.13 1.35
N THR A 22 13.04 10.80 1.38
CA THR A 22 13.96 9.89 0.66
C THR A 22 13.43 9.36 -0.69
N GLY A 23 12.31 9.85 -1.20
CA GLY A 23 11.77 9.48 -2.52
C GLY A 23 10.42 8.74 -2.48
N ARG A 24 10.07 8.09 -3.61
CA ARG A 24 8.83 7.31 -3.76
C ARG A 24 9.08 5.84 -3.41
N HIS A 25 8.57 5.39 -2.27
CA HIS A 25 8.70 4.03 -1.79
C HIS A 25 7.61 3.12 -2.37
N LEU A 26 7.82 2.67 -3.62
CA LEU A 26 6.87 1.84 -4.37
C LEU A 26 7.24 0.35 -4.32
N PRO A 27 6.23 -0.56 -4.42
CA PRO A 27 6.51 -1.98 -4.51
C PRO A 27 7.13 -2.34 -5.87
N ALA A 28 8.10 -3.25 -5.84
CA ALA A 28 8.61 -3.97 -7.00
C ALA A 28 7.71 -5.17 -7.31
N TYR A 29 8.05 -5.93 -8.36
CA TYR A 29 7.32 -7.14 -8.72
C TYR A 29 7.32 -8.19 -7.59
N SER A 30 8.45 -8.35 -6.89
CA SER A 30 8.59 -9.24 -5.72
C SER A 30 8.06 -8.64 -4.41
N TYR A 31 7.33 -7.53 -4.46
CA TYR A 31 6.81 -6.84 -3.27
C TYR A 31 7.88 -6.35 -2.27
N SER A 32 9.14 -6.22 -2.71
CA SER A 32 10.15 -5.40 -2.04
C SER A 32 10.00 -3.93 -2.44
N CYS A 33 10.49 -3.01 -1.60
CA CYS A 33 10.49 -1.59 -1.90
C CYS A 33 11.59 -1.25 -2.92
N GLN A 34 11.25 -0.54 -3.99
CA GLN A 34 12.23 -0.16 -5.02
C GLN A 34 13.36 0.76 -4.51
N THR A 35 13.10 1.54 -3.45
CA THR A 35 14.08 2.46 -2.84
C THR A 35 14.89 1.81 -1.72
N CYS A 36 14.22 1.23 -0.71
CA CYS A 36 14.89 0.63 0.46
C CYS A 36 15.31 -0.83 0.28
N ARG A 37 14.73 -1.57 -0.68
CA ARG A 37 14.80 -3.04 -0.82
C ARG A 37 14.18 -3.85 0.33
N ASP A 38 13.71 -3.22 1.39
CA ASP A 38 12.90 -3.85 2.46
C ASP A 38 11.54 -4.35 1.95
N PRO A 39 10.87 -5.27 2.66
CA PRO A 39 9.49 -5.68 2.35
C PRO A 39 8.55 -4.48 2.31
N TRP A 40 7.84 -4.31 1.18
CA TRP A 40 6.86 -3.24 1.04
C TRP A 40 5.54 -3.65 1.73
N PRO A 41 4.94 -2.80 2.59
CA PRO A 41 5.26 -1.40 2.82
C PRO A 41 6.37 -1.24 3.85
N CYS A 42 7.46 -0.59 3.48
CA CYS A 42 8.55 -0.20 4.39
C CYS A 42 8.09 0.97 5.28
N ALA A 43 8.81 1.26 6.38
CA ALA A 43 8.47 2.35 7.30
C ALA A 43 8.15 3.71 6.62
N PRO A 44 8.96 4.22 5.66
CA PRO A 44 8.64 5.47 4.97
C PRO A 44 7.42 5.36 4.04
N ALA A 45 7.17 4.20 3.42
CA ALA A 45 5.96 3.95 2.64
C ALA A 45 4.71 3.98 3.53
N ARG A 46 4.77 3.34 4.71
CA ARG A 46 3.67 3.34 5.70
C ARG A 46 3.32 4.77 6.10
N LEU A 47 4.32 5.58 6.42
CA LEU A 47 4.11 6.98 6.80
C LEU A 47 3.55 7.82 5.65
N ALA A 48 4.09 7.69 4.44
CA ALA A 48 3.55 8.36 3.25
C ALA A 48 2.09 7.99 2.97
N LEU A 49 1.72 6.72 3.14
CA LEU A 49 0.35 6.24 3.00
C LEU A 49 -0.58 6.82 4.08
N LEU A 50 -0.16 6.84 5.34
CA LEU A 50 -0.95 7.44 6.42
C LEU A 50 -1.19 8.93 6.22
N ILE A 51 -0.18 9.66 5.73
CA ILE A 51 -0.31 11.08 5.40
C ILE A 51 -1.21 11.27 4.16
N GLY A 52 -1.01 10.46 3.12
CA GLY A 52 -1.77 10.54 1.87
C GLY A 52 -3.25 10.25 2.04
N PHE A 53 -3.60 9.29 2.89
CA PHE A 53 -4.98 8.90 3.20
C PHE A 53 -5.48 9.45 4.54
N ARG A 54 -4.89 10.55 5.05
CA ARG A 54 -5.30 11.14 6.33
C ARG A 54 -6.80 11.47 6.30
N GLY A 55 -7.55 10.89 7.22
CA GLY A 55 -9.02 11.03 7.29
C GLY A 55 -9.80 10.03 6.42
N ASP A 56 -9.15 9.29 5.51
CA ASP A 56 -9.77 8.29 4.64
C ASP A 56 -9.19 6.88 4.88
N ARG A 57 -9.51 6.32 6.05
CA ARG A 57 -9.08 4.96 6.41
C ARG A 57 -9.64 3.89 5.47
N VAL A 58 -10.89 4.06 5.02
CA VAL A 58 -11.53 3.09 4.10
C VAL A 58 -10.78 3.07 2.78
N GLY A 59 -10.46 4.25 2.23
CA GLY A 59 -9.65 4.35 1.02
C GLY A 59 -8.27 3.73 1.17
N LEU A 60 -7.60 3.94 2.31
CA LEU A 60 -6.32 3.29 2.61
C LEU A 60 -6.44 1.76 2.61
N MET A 61 -7.44 1.21 3.30
CA MET A 61 -7.65 -0.24 3.38
C MET A 61 -7.98 -0.84 2.02
N MET A 62 -8.79 -0.16 1.22
CA MET A 62 -9.12 -0.61 -0.14
C MET A 62 -7.90 -0.57 -1.08
N TYR A 63 -7.08 0.48 -0.97
CA TYR A 63 -5.80 0.55 -1.69
C TYR A 63 -4.87 -0.61 -1.32
N LEU A 64 -4.76 -0.92 -0.03
CA LEU A 64 -3.93 -2.03 0.46
C LEU A 64 -4.50 -3.41 0.09
N ALA A 65 -5.82 -3.58 0.04
CA ALA A 65 -6.45 -4.82 -0.39
C ALA A 65 -6.09 -5.17 -1.85
N VAL A 66 -6.08 -4.18 -2.74
CA VAL A 66 -5.63 -4.36 -4.13
C VAL A 66 -4.16 -4.84 -4.19
N HIS A 67 -3.32 -4.31 -3.30
CA HIS A 67 -1.93 -4.74 -3.18
C HIS A 67 -1.80 -6.13 -2.55
N LEU A 68 -2.64 -6.50 -1.59
CA LEU A 68 -2.65 -7.84 -1.02
C LEU A 68 -2.92 -8.90 -2.11
N THR A 69 -3.94 -8.69 -2.95
CA THR A 69 -4.26 -9.63 -4.05
C THR A 69 -3.13 -9.76 -5.08
N ARG A 70 -2.35 -8.69 -5.29
CA ARG A 70 -1.18 -8.72 -6.18
C ARG A 70 0.02 -9.38 -5.48
N ALA A 71 0.23 -9.13 -4.20
CA ALA A 71 1.28 -9.73 -3.39
C ALA A 71 1.12 -11.26 -3.28
N LEU A 72 -0.11 -11.73 -3.05
CA LEU A 72 -0.45 -13.15 -3.05
C LEU A 72 -0.10 -13.86 -4.36
N ARG A 73 -0.20 -13.15 -5.50
CA ARG A 73 0.19 -13.68 -6.82
C ARG A 73 1.69 -13.61 -7.07
N ALA A 74 2.36 -12.59 -6.54
CA ALA A 74 3.78 -12.37 -6.73
C ALA A 74 4.67 -13.25 -5.85
N MET A 75 4.16 -13.70 -4.70
CA MET A 75 4.89 -14.50 -3.71
C MET A 75 4.12 -15.79 -3.38
N PRO A 76 3.97 -16.71 -4.35
CA PRO A 76 3.16 -17.92 -4.18
C PRO A 76 3.69 -18.84 -3.08
N ASP A 77 5.00 -18.83 -2.83
CA ASP A 77 5.65 -19.70 -1.83
C ASP A 77 5.57 -19.15 -0.40
N THR A 78 5.06 -17.92 -0.22
CA THR A 78 4.94 -17.30 1.10
C THR A 78 3.55 -17.52 1.68
N HIS A 79 3.47 -17.97 2.93
CA HIS A 79 2.19 -18.22 3.59
C HIS A 79 1.31 -16.95 3.59
N PRO A 80 0.02 -17.03 3.17
CA PRO A 80 -0.84 -15.87 2.93
C PRO A 80 -1.04 -14.99 4.18
N ALA A 81 -1.01 -15.59 5.37
CA ALA A 81 -1.09 -14.85 6.63
C ALA A 81 0.11 -13.90 6.85
N LEU A 82 1.31 -14.28 6.40
CA LEU A 82 2.50 -13.42 6.51
C LEU A 82 2.38 -12.22 5.57
N ILE A 83 1.88 -12.45 4.35
CA ILE A 83 1.62 -11.39 3.37
C ILE A 83 0.54 -10.43 3.90
N ALA A 84 -0.55 -10.96 4.47
CA ALA A 84 -1.59 -10.14 5.09
C ALA A 84 -1.05 -9.32 6.27
N GLY A 85 -0.19 -9.91 7.10
CA GLY A 85 0.47 -9.21 8.20
C GLY A 85 1.36 -8.06 7.73
N GLN A 86 2.17 -8.31 6.70
CA GLN A 86 3.04 -7.30 6.08
C GLN A 86 2.22 -6.15 5.48
N ILE A 87 1.14 -6.45 4.74
CA ILE A 87 0.39 -5.46 3.96
C ILE A 87 -0.62 -4.69 4.81
N LEU A 88 -1.32 -5.35 5.75
CA LEU A 88 -2.49 -4.77 6.44
C LEU A 88 -2.29 -4.48 7.93
N TYR A 89 -1.53 -5.29 8.67
CA TYR A 89 -1.60 -5.25 10.15
C TYR A 89 -0.89 -4.06 10.79
N TRP A 90 -0.07 -3.33 10.05
CA TRP A 90 0.55 -2.09 10.53
C TRP A 90 -0.45 -0.91 10.55
N VAL A 91 -1.60 -1.01 9.87
CA VAL A 91 -2.57 0.08 9.80
C VAL A 91 -3.18 0.29 11.19
N PRO A 92 -3.10 1.52 11.76
CA PRO A 92 -3.68 1.79 13.06
C PRO A 92 -5.16 1.39 13.12
N ARG A 93 -5.51 0.63 14.17
CA ARG A 93 -6.91 0.38 14.50
C ARG A 93 -7.50 1.69 15.02
N ARG A 94 -8.73 2.03 14.60
CA ARG A 94 -9.44 3.15 15.21
C ARG A 94 -9.56 2.85 16.71
N ARG A 95 -8.97 3.70 17.55
CA ARG A 95 -9.39 3.79 18.94
C ARG A 95 -10.79 4.40 18.87
N GLN A 96 -11.79 3.60 19.24
CA GLN A 96 -13.14 4.12 19.48
C GLN A 96 -13.10 5.02 20.71
#